data_AF-A0A7S0EJ32-F1
#
_entry.id   AF-A0A7S0EJ32-F1
#
_cell.length_a   1.000
_cell.length_b   1.000
_cell.length_c   1.000
_cell.angle_alpha   90.00
_cell.angle_beta   90.00
_cell.angle_gamma   90.00
#
_symmetry.space_group_name_H-M   'P 1'
#
loop_
_entity.id
_entity.type
_entity.pdbx_description
1 polymer ?
#
loop_
_entity_poly.entity_id
_entity_poly.type
_entity_poly.pdbx_seq_one_letter_code
_entity_poly.pdbx_strand_id
1 'polypeptide(L)'
;MEGETPIGLPSRTRYTSYGAQCSWNDLLTFSHVRYWHLPRDAAVHLTLRALYAPRKYISIGEASFRLFSKKGRLKSGRKKIHVDFFHGAGTAMEAQPLSPAPHALKKHGSGPSMEKLEKLVQRYDRHAM
;
A
#
# COMPACT_ATOMS: atom_id res chain seq x y z
N MET A 1 -23.77 2.01 -6.09
CA MET A 1 -22.36 2.03 -5.67
C MET A 1 -22.34 2.51 -4.22
N GLU A 2 -22.71 1.65 -3.28
CA GLU A 2 -22.58 1.85 -1.83
C GLU A 2 -21.36 1.01 -1.41
N GLY A 3 -20.38 1.40 -0.60
CA GLY A 3 -20.05 2.61 0.12
C GLY A 3 -18.77 2.27 0.92
N GLU A 4 -17.83 3.19 1.04
CA GLU A 4 -16.67 3.03 1.96
C GLU A 4 -16.96 3.72 3.30
N THR A 5 -18.18 3.58 3.81
CA THR A 5 -18.53 4.17 5.11
C THR A 5 -17.99 3.26 6.22
N PRO A 6 -17.07 3.75 7.07
CA PRO A 6 -16.53 2.95 8.15
C PRO A 6 -17.63 2.66 9.19
N ILE A 7 -17.83 1.38 9.49
CA ILE A 7 -18.86 0.93 10.45
C ILE A 7 -18.42 1.19 11.91
N GLY A 8 -17.12 1.37 12.16
CA GLY A 8 -16.59 1.60 13.50
C GLY A 8 -15.18 2.17 13.50
N LEU A 9 -14.59 2.26 14.69
CA LEU A 9 -13.24 2.79 14.87
C LEU A 9 -12.17 1.80 14.37
N PRO A 10 -11.10 2.29 13.73
CA PRO A 10 -10.00 1.45 13.29
C PRO A 10 -9.21 0.92 14.50
N SER A 11 -8.84 -0.36 14.45
CA SER A 11 -7.93 -0.98 15.41
C SER A 11 -6.54 -1.14 14.79
N ARG A 12 -5.49 -1.16 15.61
CA ARG A 12 -4.09 -1.28 15.15
C ARG A 12 -3.38 -2.35 15.94
N THR A 13 -2.49 -3.07 15.27
CA THR A 13 -1.58 -4.01 15.93
C THR A 13 -0.46 -3.27 16.63
N ARG A 14 0.24 -3.96 17.52
CA ARG A 14 1.51 -3.48 18.07
C ARG A 14 2.55 -3.29 16.95
N TYR A 15 3.49 -2.38 17.20
CA TYR A 15 4.64 -2.24 16.31
C TYR A 15 5.49 -3.51 16.34
N THR A 16 5.93 -3.96 15.18
CA THR A 16 6.92 -5.03 15.02
C THR A 16 8.05 -4.51 14.15
N SER A 17 9.29 -4.85 14.50
CA SER A 17 10.46 -4.47 13.70
C SER A 17 10.44 -5.20 12.37
N TYR A 18 10.83 -4.50 11.30
CA TYR A 18 10.99 -5.13 10.00
C TYR A 18 12.19 -6.09 10.03
N GLY A 19 11.95 -7.35 9.69
CA GLY A 19 12.98 -8.40 9.60
C GLY A 19 12.58 -9.46 8.57
N ALA A 20 13.40 -10.52 8.43
CA ALA A 20 13.18 -11.58 7.45
C ALA A 20 11.79 -12.24 7.56
N GLN A 21 11.19 -12.22 8.75
CA GLN A 21 9.80 -12.61 8.99
C GLN A 21 9.13 -11.54 9.84
N CYS A 22 8.08 -10.89 9.30
CA CYS A 22 7.23 -9.99 10.05
C CYS A 22 6.03 -10.77 10.59
N SER A 23 6.02 -11.05 11.90
CA SER A 23 4.87 -11.65 12.58
C SER A 23 4.41 -10.74 13.73
N TRP A 24 3.10 -10.50 13.80
CA TRP A 24 2.49 -9.76 14.90
C TRP A 24 1.93 -10.68 15.97
N ASN A 25 1.32 -11.81 15.57
CA ASN A 25 0.57 -12.72 16.47
C ASN A 25 -0.35 -11.97 17.45
N ASP A 26 -0.99 -10.90 16.96
CA ASP A 26 -1.77 -9.96 17.78
C ASP A 26 -3.28 -10.14 17.55
N LEU A 27 -4.07 -9.92 18.61
CA LEU A 27 -5.53 -10.04 18.56
C LEU A 27 -6.18 -8.66 18.45
N LEU A 28 -6.73 -8.36 17.28
CA LEU A 28 -7.54 -7.16 17.07
C LEU A 28 -8.99 -7.42 17.49
N THR A 29 -9.48 -6.61 18.42
CA THR A 29 -10.86 -6.67 18.92
C THR A 29 -11.59 -5.37 18.59
N PHE A 30 -12.72 -5.47 17.90
CA PHE A 30 -13.57 -4.34 17.52
C PHE A 30 -14.76 -4.22 18.47
N SER A 31 -14.53 -3.73 19.70
CA SER A 31 -15.57 -3.66 20.76
C SER A 31 -16.74 -2.76 20.41
N HIS A 32 -16.52 -1.74 19.57
CA HIS A 32 -17.56 -0.79 19.15
C HIS A 32 -18.54 -1.36 18.12
N VAL A 33 -18.20 -2.49 17.48
CA VAL A 33 -19.02 -3.08 16.41
C VAL A 33 -19.56 -4.42 16.88
N ARG A 34 -20.89 -4.52 16.95
CA ARG A 34 -21.59 -5.76 17.32
C ARG A 34 -21.98 -6.52 16.05
N TYR A 35 -22.09 -7.84 16.16
CA TYR A 35 -22.37 -8.71 15.02
C TYR A 35 -23.62 -8.30 14.23
N TRP A 36 -24.70 -7.92 14.91
CA TRP A 36 -25.94 -7.49 14.28
C TRP A 36 -25.90 -6.10 13.65
N HIS A 37 -24.86 -5.29 13.91
CA HIS A 37 -24.64 -4.03 13.21
C HIS A 37 -23.98 -4.25 11.83
N LEU A 38 -23.47 -5.45 11.54
CA LEU A 38 -22.74 -5.73 10.31
C LEU A 38 -23.70 -6.08 9.16
N PRO A 39 -23.71 -5.32 8.05
CA PRO A 39 -24.45 -5.69 6.87
C PRO A 39 -23.80 -6.88 6.15
N ARG A 40 -24.56 -7.54 5.27
CA ARG A 40 -24.12 -8.79 4.60
C ARG A 40 -22.92 -8.57 3.66
N ASP A 41 -22.73 -7.37 3.15
CA ASP A 41 -21.62 -6.95 2.30
C ASP A 41 -20.42 -6.41 3.08
N ALA A 42 -20.49 -6.36 4.41
CA ALA A 42 -19.41 -5.86 5.27
C ALA A 42 -18.05 -6.51 4.93
N ALA A 43 -17.04 -5.66 4.82
CA ALA A 43 -15.67 -6.05 4.55
C ALA A 43 -14.73 -5.53 5.63
N VAL A 44 -13.64 -6.26 5.85
CA VAL A 44 -12.50 -5.76 6.62
C VAL A 44 -11.53 -5.15 5.63
N HIS A 45 -11.11 -3.93 5.89
CA HIS A 45 -10.04 -3.24 5.20
C HIS A 45 -8.84 -3.16 6.13
N LEU A 46 -7.70 -3.65 5.66
CA LEU A 46 -6.43 -3.67 6.35
C LEU A 46 -5.48 -2.76 5.59
N THR A 47 -4.89 -1.80 6.29
CA THR A 47 -3.83 -0.96 5.74
C THR A 47 -2.53 -1.32 6.43
N LEU A 48 -1.56 -1.78 5.66
CA LEU A 48 -0.22 -2.02 6.15
C LEU A 48 0.52 -0.68 6.21
N ARG A 49 1.10 -0.36 7.37
CA ARG A 49 1.78 0.91 7.60
C ARG A 49 3.19 0.68 8.08
N ALA A 50 4.14 1.45 7.54
CA ALA A 50 5.51 1.48 8.01
C ALA A 50 5.78 2.77 8.80
N LEU A 51 6.54 2.67 9.87
CA LEU A 51 7.07 3.82 10.59
C LEU A 51 8.29 4.35 9.82
N TYR A 52 8.22 5.58 9.30
CA TYR A 52 9.33 6.18 8.55
C TYR A 52 10.14 7.19 9.38
N ALA A 53 9.49 7.80 10.37
CA ALA A 53 10.10 8.75 11.30
C ALA A 53 9.35 8.68 12.65
N PRO A 54 9.87 9.27 13.73
CA PRO A 54 9.19 9.25 15.03
C PRO A 54 7.75 9.75 14.92
N ARG A 55 6.79 8.88 15.28
CA ARG A 55 5.34 9.12 15.19
C ARG A 55 4.78 9.38 13.79
N LYS A 56 5.56 9.16 12.73
CA LYS A 56 5.10 9.35 11.34
C LYS A 56 5.03 8.00 10.61
N TYR A 57 3.85 7.67 10.10
CA TYR A 57 3.55 6.39 9.46
C TYR A 57 3.07 6.58 8.02
N ILE A 58 3.68 5.87 7.09
CA ILE A 58 3.27 5.80 5.69
C ILE A 58 2.49 4.50 5.45
N SER A 59 1.46 4.55 4.61
CA SER A 59 0.79 3.35 4.13
C SER A 59 1.62 2.73 3.02
N ILE A 60 1.86 1.43 3.09
CA ILE A 60 2.71 0.69 2.13
C ILE A 60 1.92 -0.32 1.30
N GLY A 61 0.71 -0.66 1.74
CA GLY A 61 -0.18 -1.52 1.00
C GLY A 61 -1.49 -1.72 1.72
N GLU A 62 -2.43 -2.32 1.02
CA GLU A 62 -3.78 -2.55 1.50
C GLU A 62 -4.25 -3.95 1.16
N ALA A 63 -5.18 -4.44 1.95
CA ALA A 63 -5.85 -5.69 1.70
C ALA A 63 -7.29 -5.58 2.19
N SER A 64 -8.23 -6.16 1.45
CA SER A 64 -9.61 -6.22 1.91
C SER A 64 -10.22 -7.59 1.67
N PHE A 65 -11.17 -7.96 2.52
CA PHE A 65 -11.98 -9.14 2.29
C PHE A 65 -13.34 -9.04 2.97
N ARG A 66 -14.36 -9.62 2.31
CA ARG A 66 -15.71 -9.69 2.89
C ARG A 66 -15.77 -10.62 4.09
N LEU A 67 -16.44 -10.17 5.16
CA LEU A 67 -16.67 -10.92 6.39
C LEU A 67 -17.61 -12.11 6.16
N PHE A 68 -18.66 -11.92 5.37
CA PHE A 68 -19.65 -12.95 5.09
C PHE A 68 -19.35 -13.71 3.79
N SER A 69 -19.71 -15.00 3.79
CA SER A 69 -19.76 -15.84 2.59
C SER A 69 -20.96 -15.49 1.71
N LYS A 70 -21.00 -15.99 0.47
CA LYS A 70 -22.17 -15.83 -0.41
C LYS A 70 -23.47 -16.36 0.21
N LYS A 71 -23.37 -17.38 1.09
CA LYS A 71 -24.50 -17.95 1.85
C LYS A 71 -24.87 -17.14 3.10
N GLY A 72 -24.23 -16.00 3.34
CA GLY A 72 -24.50 -15.12 4.49
C GLY A 72 -23.91 -15.59 5.83
N ARG A 73 -23.07 -16.62 5.85
CA ARG A 73 -22.38 -17.07 7.07
C ARG A 73 -21.11 -16.26 7.30
N LEU A 74 -20.85 -15.85 8.55
CA LEU A 74 -19.59 -15.22 8.94
C LEU A 74 -18.43 -16.18 8.70
N LYS A 75 -17.40 -15.71 8.01
CA LYS A 75 -16.20 -16.51 7.72
C LYS A 75 -15.31 -16.57 8.97
N SER A 76 -14.97 -17.78 9.39
CA SER A 76 -14.04 -18.04 10.51
C SER A 76 -12.79 -18.81 10.02
N GLY A 77 -11.82 -18.99 10.91
CA GLY A 77 -10.59 -19.75 10.63
C GLY A 77 -9.46 -18.93 10.02
N ARG A 78 -8.35 -19.61 9.72
CA ARG A 78 -7.14 -18.99 9.16
C ARG A 78 -7.35 -18.62 7.70
N LYS A 79 -6.91 -17.43 7.31
CA LYS A 79 -6.98 -16.96 5.92
C LYS A 79 -5.63 -16.41 5.48
N LYS A 80 -5.29 -16.72 4.23
CA LYS A 80 -4.23 -16.03 3.50
C LYS A 80 -4.90 -14.97 2.64
N ILE A 81 -4.39 -13.75 2.71
CA ILE A 81 -4.91 -12.60 1.98
C ILE A 81 -3.73 -11.99 1.23
N HIS A 82 -3.94 -11.65 -0.04
CA HIS A 82 -2.95 -10.91 -0.81
C HIS A 82 -3.00 -9.44 -0.41
N VAL A 83 -1.83 -8.83 -0.26
CA VAL A 83 -1.70 -7.41 0.03
C VAL A 83 -1.29 -6.72 -1.26
N ASP A 84 -2.09 -5.75 -1.68
CA ASP A 84 -1.78 -4.88 -2.81
C ASP A 84 -0.83 -3.80 -2.30
N PHE A 85 0.44 -3.90 -2.69
CA PHE A 85 1.46 -2.93 -2.28
C PHE A 85 1.40 -1.69 -3.15
N PHE A 86 1.53 -0.53 -2.52
CA PHE A 86 1.63 0.74 -3.21
C PHE A 86 3.01 0.85 -3.86
N HIS A 87 3.09 0.53 -5.15
CA HIS A 87 4.32 0.64 -5.93
C HIS A 87 4.62 2.11 -6.24
N GLY A 88 5.32 2.82 -5.35
CA GLY A 88 6.16 4.00 -5.65
C GLY A 88 5.53 5.21 -6.39
N ALA A 89 4.27 5.14 -6.80
CA ALA A 89 3.56 6.15 -7.56
C ALA A 89 2.58 6.82 -6.61
N GLY A 90 3.05 7.86 -5.91
CA GLY A 90 2.14 8.81 -5.27
C GLY A 90 2.18 8.92 -3.74
N THR A 91 3.21 8.47 -3.03
CA THR A 91 3.53 9.06 -1.71
C THR A 91 4.32 10.36 -1.90
N ALA A 92 3.81 11.25 -2.75
CA ALA A 92 4.28 12.62 -2.84
C ALA A 92 3.47 13.46 -1.84
N MET A 93 3.83 13.41 -0.56
CA MET A 93 3.56 14.53 0.36
C MET A 93 4.63 14.61 1.46
N GLU A 94 5.34 15.74 1.42
CA GLU A 94 6.20 16.32 2.44
C GLU A 94 7.31 15.44 3.06
N ALA A 95 8.24 14.96 2.22
CA ALA A 95 9.62 14.98 2.66
C ALA A 95 10.06 16.46 2.73
N GLN A 96 9.94 17.11 3.89
CA GLN A 96 10.70 18.34 4.13
C GLN A 96 12.17 18.02 3.87
N PRO A 97 12.86 18.72 2.95
CA PRO A 97 14.28 18.53 2.78
C PRO A 97 14.95 19.03 4.05
N LEU A 98 15.54 18.14 4.83
CA LEU A 98 16.55 18.53 5.80
C LEU A 98 17.76 19.02 5.01
N SER A 99 17.83 20.34 4.80
CA SER A 99 18.96 21.10 4.23
C SER A 99 19.33 20.83 2.77
N PRO A 100 19.91 21.82 2.05
CA PRO A 100 20.18 21.70 0.62
C PRO A 100 21.43 20.85 0.38
N ALA A 101 21.27 19.74 -0.35
CA ALA A 101 22.40 19.06 -1.01
C ALA A 101 22.81 19.85 -2.28
N PRO A 102 24.11 19.90 -2.60
CA PRO A 102 24.63 20.82 -3.60
C PRO A 102 24.23 20.37 -5.01
N HIS A 103 23.87 21.34 -5.84
CA HIS A 103 23.57 21.23 -7.27
C HIS A 103 22.23 20.58 -7.65
N ALA A 104 21.23 21.44 -7.83
CA ALA A 104 19.96 21.13 -8.46
C ALA A 104 20.16 20.60 -9.90
N LEU A 105 19.92 19.29 -10.10
CA LEU A 105 19.72 18.73 -11.43
C LEU A 105 18.28 19.05 -11.87
N LYS A 106 18.18 19.87 -12.91
CA LYS A 106 16.93 20.27 -13.56
C LYS A 106 16.14 19.01 -13.98
N LYS A 107 14.86 18.95 -13.59
CA LYS A 107 13.90 17.94 -14.06
C LYS A 107 13.80 18.02 -15.59
N HIS A 108 14.36 17.05 -16.30
CA HIS A 108 13.98 16.80 -17.69
C HIS A 108 12.68 16.00 -17.70
N GLY A 109 11.63 16.60 -18.29
CA GLY A 109 10.35 15.95 -18.48
C GLY A 109 10.43 14.78 -19.46
N SER A 110 9.45 13.87 -19.33
CA SER A 110 9.13 12.77 -20.24
C SER A 110 10.30 11.85 -20.59
N GLY A 111 10.33 10.67 -19.97
CA GLY A 111 11.30 9.63 -20.30
C GLY A 111 11.32 9.34 -21.81
N PRO A 112 12.49 8.97 -22.37
CA PRO A 112 12.62 8.75 -23.80
C PRO A 112 11.69 7.62 -24.25
N SER A 113 10.77 7.93 -25.18
CA SER A 113 10.00 6.93 -25.92
C SER A 113 10.96 5.86 -26.46
N MET A 114 10.57 4.60 -26.34
CA MET A 114 11.31 3.42 -26.80
C MET A 114 11.85 3.56 -28.23
N GLU A 115 11.11 4.27 -29.10
CA GLU A 115 11.54 4.61 -30.48
C GLU A 115 12.84 5.42 -30.55
N LYS A 116 13.11 6.26 -29.55
CA LYS A 116 14.31 7.10 -29.50
C LYS A 116 15.54 6.26 -29.13
N LEU A 117 15.34 5.21 -28.34
CA LEU A 117 16.37 4.23 -27.98
C LEU A 117 16.71 3.35 -29.20
N GLU A 118 15.68 2.86 -29.91
CA GLU A 118 15.85 2.05 -31.12
C GLU A 118 16.60 2.82 -32.23
N LYS A 119 16.28 4.10 -32.44
CA LYS A 119 17.02 4.95 -33.39
C LYS A 119 18.48 5.15 -33.02
N LEU A 120 18.80 5.13 -31.73
CA LEU A 120 20.16 5.33 -31.23
C LEU A 120 21.00 4.08 -31.43
N VAL A 121 20.42 2.89 -31.18
CA VAL A 121 21.03 1.59 -31.48
C VAL A 121 21.31 1.46 -32.98
N GLN A 122 20.32 1.76 -33.84
CA GLN A 122 20.49 1.73 -35.30
C GLN A 122 21.53 2.72 -35.85
N ARG A 123 21.81 3.82 -35.13
CA ARG A 123 22.87 4.76 -35.52
C ARG A 123 24.24 4.23 -35.14
N TYR A 124 24.33 3.59 -33.98
CA TYR A 124 25.58 2.99 -33.51
C TYR A 124 26.00 1.80 -34.39
N ASP A 125 25.06 0.91 -34.73
CA ASP A 125 25.35 -0.24 -35.60
C ASP A 125 25.75 0.17 -37.03
N ARG A 126 25.26 1.32 -37.50
CA ARG A 126 25.66 1.89 -38.80
C ARG A 126 27.08 2.47 -38.83
N HIS A 127 27.69 2.68 -37.68
CA HIS A 127 29.07 3.18 -37.56
C HIS A 127 30.01 2.11 -36.98
N ALA A 128 29.51 0.91 -36.72
CA ALA A 128 30.28 -0.26 -36.26
C ALA A 128 30.66 -1.22 -37.41
N MET A 129 30.49 -0.78 -38.66
CA MET A 129 30.98 -1.41 -39.89
C MET A 129 31.85 -0.42 -40.65
#